data_AF-A0AAE3HIQ5-F1
#
_entry.id   AF-A0AAE3HIQ5-F1
#
_cell.length_a   1.000
_cell.length_b   1.000
_cell.length_c   1.000
_cell.angle_alpha   90.00
_cell.angle_beta   90.00
_cell.angle_gamma   90.00
#
_symmetry.space_group_name_H-M   'P 1'
#
loop_
_entity.id
_entity.type
_entity.pdbx_description
1 polymer ?
#
loop_
_entity_poly.entity_id
_entity_poly.type
_entity_poly.pdbx_seq_one_letter_code
_entity_poly.pdbx_strand_id
1 'polypeptide(L)'
;MCNGTKSAHGKIYVDGFTLIELIMVITILAILVLIAIPFFLGYVKAAKEEVCNANCPQLDRKYQMYLLMEEAKHTEIIFDKFMQEHSIETCPDNGAIDYKDGKVQCEVHCKHNDENSGNDDGSTPFI
;
A
#
# COMPACT_ATOMS: atom_id res chain seq x y z
N MET A 1 -66.05 -28.57 26.39
CA MET A 1 -64.69 -28.15 26.78
C MET A 1 -63.67 -29.07 26.12
N CYS A 2 -62.69 -28.46 25.44
CA CYS A 2 -61.39 -28.91 24.91
C CYS A 2 -61.23 -30.32 24.27
N ASN A 3 -61.11 -30.31 22.93
CA ASN A 3 -60.51 -31.38 22.13
C ASN A 3 -58.98 -31.30 22.18
N GLY A 4 -58.31 -32.42 22.48
CA GLY A 4 -56.85 -32.54 22.52
C GLY A 4 -56.22 -32.51 21.13
N THR A 5 -55.30 -31.58 20.91
CA THR A 5 -54.49 -31.47 19.70
C THR A 5 -53.32 -32.46 19.77
N LYS A 6 -53.18 -33.31 18.75
CA LYS A 6 -51.98 -34.16 18.59
C LYS A 6 -50.85 -33.31 18.02
N SER A 7 -49.83 -33.05 18.84
CA SER A 7 -48.62 -32.34 18.43
C SER A 7 -47.73 -33.25 17.58
N ALA A 8 -47.62 -32.96 16.29
CA ALA A 8 -46.66 -33.60 15.39
C ALA A 8 -45.25 -33.09 15.75
N HIS A 9 -44.46 -33.96 16.38
CA HIS A 9 -43.08 -33.65 16.75
C HIS A 9 -42.18 -33.80 15.50
N GLY A 10 -42.03 -32.72 14.74
CA GLY A 10 -41.04 -32.63 13.67
C GLY A 10 -39.63 -32.69 14.27
N LYS A 11 -38.91 -33.80 14.06
CA LYS A 11 -37.49 -33.89 14.39
C LYS A 11 -36.71 -32.95 13.49
N ILE A 12 -36.13 -31.89 14.05
CA ILE A 12 -35.09 -31.09 13.39
C ILE A 12 -33.81 -31.93 13.48
N TYR A 13 -33.37 -32.51 12.35
CA TYR A 13 -32.05 -33.13 12.25
C TYR A 13 -31.04 -32.01 12.06
N VAL A 14 -30.37 -31.61 13.14
CA VAL A 14 -29.18 -30.76 13.04
C VAL A 14 -28.03 -31.67 12.61
N ASP A 15 -27.69 -31.62 11.32
CA ASP A 15 -26.46 -32.21 10.82
C ASP A 15 -25.28 -31.53 11.54
N GLY A 16 -24.53 -32.32 12.31
CA GLY A 16 -23.40 -31.86 13.09
C GLY A 16 -22.13 -31.88 12.26
N PHE A 17 -21.46 -30.73 12.14
CA PHE A 17 -20.12 -30.63 11.57
C PHE A 17 -19.17 -31.57 12.35
N THR A 18 -18.39 -32.37 11.63
CA THR A 18 -17.46 -33.30 12.31
C THR A 18 -16.21 -32.55 12.76
N LEU A 19 -15.62 -32.92 13.91
CA LEU A 19 -14.36 -32.31 14.37
C LEU A 19 -13.24 -32.48 13.33
N ILE A 20 -13.24 -33.59 12.60
CA ILE A 20 -12.26 -33.86 11.54
C ILE A 20 -12.41 -32.91 10.35
N GLU A 21 -13.63 -32.55 9.97
CA GLU A 21 -13.90 -31.62 8.88
C GLU A 21 -13.36 -30.24 9.19
N LEU A 22 -13.53 -29.76 10.42
CA LEU A 22 -12.92 -28.50 10.85
C LEU A 22 -11.38 -28.57 10.88
N ILE A 23 -10.81 -29.66 11.39
CA ILE A 23 -9.35 -29.84 11.48
C ILE A 23 -8.70 -29.87 10.09
N MET A 24 -9.31 -30.57 9.13
CA MET A 24 -8.82 -30.61 7.75
C MET A 24 -8.81 -29.21 7.13
N VAL A 25 -9.88 -28.43 7.31
CA VAL A 25 -9.99 -27.07 6.76
C VAL A 25 -8.91 -26.13 7.34
N ILE A 26 -8.74 -26.09 8.66
CA ILE A 26 -7.71 -25.22 9.27
C ILE A 26 -6.29 -25.66 8.87
N THR A 27 -6.08 -26.97 8.65
CA THR A 27 -4.79 -27.51 8.22
C THR A 27 -4.44 -27.03 6.82
N ILE A 28 -5.39 -27.11 5.88
CA ILE A 28 -5.19 -26.62 4.51
C ILE A 28 -4.97 -25.10 4.52
N LEU A 29 -5.76 -24.35 5.28
CA LEU A 29 -5.57 -22.89 5.42
C LEU A 29 -4.20 -22.53 6.00
N ALA A 30 -3.72 -23.27 7.00
CA ALA A 30 -2.39 -23.04 7.57
C ALA A 30 -1.27 -23.22 6.52
N ILE A 31 -1.36 -24.27 5.70
CA ILE A 31 -0.39 -24.51 4.61
C ILE A 31 -0.44 -23.38 3.59
N LEU A 32 -1.64 -22.93 3.20
CA LEU A 32 -1.79 -21.82 2.25
C LEU A 32 -1.21 -20.51 2.79
N VAL A 33 -1.49 -20.17 4.06
CA VAL A 33 -0.99 -18.94 4.69
C VAL A 33 0.54 -18.94 4.77
N LEU A 34 1.16 -20.07 5.10
CA LEU A 34 2.63 -20.20 5.16
C LEU A 34 3.29 -19.83 3.83
N ILE A 35 2.67 -20.20 2.71
CA ILE A 35 3.17 -19.89 1.37
C ILE A 35 2.77 -18.46 0.96
N ALA A 36 1.57 -17.99 1.33
CA ALA A 36 1.04 -16.71 0.92
C ALA A 36 1.80 -15.50 1.50
N ILE A 37 2.27 -15.59 2.76
CA ILE A 37 2.96 -14.47 3.44
C ILE A 37 4.20 -13.97 2.67
N PRO A 38 5.21 -14.81 2.34
CA PRO A 38 6.41 -14.31 1.65
C PRO A 38 6.10 -13.72 0.27
N PHE A 39 5.13 -14.29 -0.46
CA PHE A 39 4.68 -13.72 -1.73
C PHE A 39 4.04 -12.35 -1.54
N PHE A 40 3.11 -12.23 -0.59
CA PHE A 40 2.42 -10.97 -0.31
C PHE A 40 3.40 -9.87 0.13
N LEU A 41 4.37 -10.18 0.98
CA LEU A 41 5.39 -9.22 1.41
C LEU A 41 6.24 -8.71 0.23
N GLY A 42 6.58 -9.59 -0.72
CA GLY A 42 7.27 -9.21 -1.94
C GLY A 42 6.47 -8.23 -2.80
N TYR A 43 5.18 -8.51 -3.01
CA TYR A 43 4.28 -7.63 -3.77
C TYR A 43 4.08 -6.28 -3.10
N VAL A 44 3.89 -6.24 -1.79
CA VAL A 44 3.76 -4.99 -1.05
C VAL A 44 5.03 -4.16 -1.17
N LYS A 45 6.21 -4.79 -1.06
CA LYS A 45 7.48 -4.08 -1.23
C LYS A 45 7.61 -3.44 -2.61
N ALA A 46 7.32 -4.19 -3.68
CA ALA A 46 7.37 -3.66 -5.04
C ALA A 46 6.38 -2.50 -5.25
N ALA A 47 5.14 -2.64 -4.76
CA ALA A 47 4.14 -1.59 -4.87
C ALA A 47 4.56 -0.31 -4.11
N LYS A 48 5.17 -0.44 -2.93
CA LYS A 48 5.68 0.71 -2.17
C LYS A 48 6.82 1.43 -2.88
N GLU A 49 7.73 0.68 -3.49
CA GLU A 49 8.82 1.21 -4.30
C GLU A 49 8.27 2.00 -5.50
N GLU A 50 7.31 1.42 -6.23
CA GLU A 50 6.63 2.08 -7.36
C GLU A 50 5.91 3.37 -6.94
N VAL A 51 5.19 3.35 -5.82
CA VAL A 51 4.51 4.54 -5.28
C VAL A 51 5.52 5.63 -4.93
N CYS A 52 6.60 5.28 -4.21
CA CYS A 52 7.65 6.25 -3.86
C CYS A 52 8.27 6.87 -5.12
N ASN A 53 8.54 6.03 -6.11
CA ASN A 53 9.11 6.39 -7.39
C ASN A 53 8.18 7.27 -8.27
N ALA A 54 6.87 7.08 -8.16
CA ALA A 54 5.89 7.94 -8.81
C ALA A 54 5.67 9.26 -8.05
N ASN A 55 5.82 9.25 -6.73
CA ASN A 55 5.63 10.41 -5.86
C ASN A 55 6.81 11.37 -5.88
N CYS A 56 8.05 10.88 -5.93
CA CYS A 56 9.25 11.76 -5.91
C CYS A 56 9.26 12.80 -7.05
N PRO A 57 8.98 12.45 -8.33
CA PRO A 57 8.89 13.44 -9.41
C PRO A 57 7.72 14.42 -9.25
N GLN A 58 6.62 13.99 -8.62
CA GLN A 58 5.49 14.88 -8.34
C GLN A 58 5.85 15.88 -7.24
N LEU A 59 6.52 15.42 -6.19
CA LEU A 59 7.03 16.28 -5.13
C LEU A 59 8.06 17.27 -5.66
N ASP A 60 8.96 16.81 -6.53
CA ASP A 60 9.95 17.65 -7.20
C ASP A 60 9.27 18.81 -7.93
N ARG A 61 8.29 18.53 -8.79
CA ARG A 61 7.53 19.57 -9.51
C ARG A 61 6.85 20.56 -8.56
N LYS A 62 6.26 20.07 -7.46
CA LYS A 62 5.63 20.95 -6.45
C LYS A 62 6.67 21.87 -5.80
N TYR A 63 7.84 21.33 -5.45
CA TYR A 63 8.90 22.10 -4.84
C TYR A 63 9.51 23.13 -5.81
N GLN A 64 9.72 22.76 -7.08
CA GLN A 64 10.17 23.73 -8.10
C GLN A 64 9.17 24.89 -8.25
N MET A 65 7.87 24.59 -8.28
CA MET A 65 6.84 25.62 -8.34
C MET A 65 6.87 26.52 -7.10
N TYR A 66 7.08 25.93 -5.92
CA TYR A 66 7.24 26.68 -4.67
C TYR A 66 8.43 27.65 -4.74
N LEU A 67 9.59 27.20 -5.21
CA LEU A 67 10.77 28.06 -5.39
C LEU A 67 10.52 29.21 -6.37
N LEU A 68 9.79 28.95 -7.46
CA LEU A 68 9.43 29.98 -8.44
C LEU A 68 8.47 31.02 -7.85
N MET A 69 7.46 30.58 -7.07
CA MET A 69 6.47 31.48 -6.47
C MET A 69 7.04 32.35 -5.37
N GLU A 70 7.96 31.82 -4.56
CA GLU A 70 8.63 32.58 -3.50
C GLU A 70 9.86 33.37 -3.99
N GLU A 71 10.19 33.32 -5.29
CA GLU A 71 11.43 33.85 -5.86
C GLU A 71 12.69 33.40 -5.10
N ALA A 72 12.63 32.18 -4.55
CA ALA A 72 13.64 31.62 -3.68
C ALA A 72 14.56 30.66 -4.44
N LYS A 73 15.80 30.54 -3.95
CA LYS A 73 16.71 29.48 -4.38
C LYS A 73 16.65 28.33 -3.38
N HIS A 74 16.81 27.11 -3.87
CA HIS A 74 16.90 25.94 -3.00
C HIS A 74 18.00 26.14 -1.94
N THR A 75 17.64 25.85 -0.69
CA THR A 75 18.52 25.59 0.44
C THR A 75 17.87 24.51 1.30
N GLU A 76 18.66 23.78 2.08
CA GLU A 76 18.16 22.77 3.03
C GLU A 76 17.05 23.32 3.92
N ILE A 77 17.24 24.53 4.47
CA ILE A 77 16.27 25.18 5.36
C ILE A 77 14.93 25.43 4.66
N ILE A 78 14.97 25.85 3.39
CA ILE A 78 13.75 26.12 2.60
C ILE A 78 13.06 24.80 2.24
N PHE A 79 13.82 23.77 1.92
CA PHE A 79 13.28 22.44 1.64
C PHE A 79 12.62 21.84 2.90
N ASP A 80 13.28 21.90 4.05
CA ASP A 80 12.73 21.46 5.33
C ASP A 80 11.44 22.20 5.69
N LYS A 81 11.41 23.53 5.47
CA LYS A 81 10.21 24.33 5.68
C LYS A 81 9.07 23.88 4.76
N PHE A 82 9.35 23.70 3.47
CA PHE A 82 8.38 23.20 2.50
C PHE A 82 7.81 21.84 2.92
N MET A 83 8.67 20.90 3.33
CA MET A 83 8.28 19.56 3.76
C MET A 83 7.44 19.59 5.05
N GLN A 84 7.77 20.46 6.01
CA GLN A 84 6.99 20.64 7.24
C GLN A 84 5.62 21.25 6.98
N GLU A 85 5.55 22.25 6.10
CA GLU A 85 4.29 22.95 5.79
C GLU A 85 3.32 22.07 4.98
N HIS A 86 3.85 21.18 4.13
CA HIS A 86 3.03 20.39 3.22
C HIS A 86 2.80 18.94 3.66
N SER A 87 3.43 18.47 4.75
CA SER A 87 3.32 17.12 5.33
C SER A 87 2.92 16.03 4.32
N ILE A 88 3.74 15.85 3.27
CA ILE A 88 3.45 14.93 2.16
C ILE A 88 4.11 13.60 2.46
N GLU A 89 3.32 12.57 2.76
CA GLU A 89 3.82 11.20 2.84
C GLU A 89 4.22 10.73 1.42
N THR A 90 5.51 10.88 1.11
CA THR A 90 6.05 10.63 -0.23
C THR A 90 6.56 9.19 -0.36
N CYS A 91 7.11 8.63 0.72
CA CYS A 91 7.66 7.28 0.77
C CYS A 91 6.85 6.41 1.76
N PRO A 92 6.18 5.34 1.28
CA PRO A 92 5.42 4.42 2.15
C PRO A 92 6.26 3.59 3.13
N ASP A 93 7.59 3.56 2.95
CA ASP A 93 8.54 2.96 3.88
C ASP A 93 9.21 4.00 4.78
N ASN A 94 8.66 5.22 4.82
CA ASN A 94 9.11 6.29 5.70
C ASN A 94 10.58 6.70 5.48
N GLY A 95 11.10 6.45 4.28
CA GLY A 95 12.45 6.84 3.89
C GLY A 95 12.61 8.36 3.83
N ALA A 96 13.77 8.87 4.26
CA ALA A 96 14.06 10.29 4.16
C ALA A 96 14.07 10.75 2.70
N ILE A 97 13.52 11.94 2.51
CA ILE A 97 13.43 12.62 1.24
C ILE A 97 14.40 13.79 1.29
N ASP A 98 15.22 13.91 0.26
CA ASP A 98 16.27 14.92 0.16
C ASP A 98 16.21 15.58 -1.23
N TYR A 99 16.74 16.79 -1.36
CA TYR A 99 16.84 17.50 -2.63
C TYR A 99 18.31 17.66 -3.01
N LYS A 100 18.79 16.80 -3.90
CA LYS A 100 20.19 16.76 -4.34
C LYS A 100 20.28 16.77 -5.85
N ASP A 101 21.29 17.45 -6.39
CA ASP A 101 21.53 17.57 -7.82
C ASP A 101 20.34 18.18 -8.60
N GLY A 102 19.57 19.06 -7.95
CA GLY A 102 18.42 19.70 -8.56
C GLY A 102 17.18 18.81 -8.68
N LYS A 103 17.13 17.68 -7.97
CA LYS A 103 16.00 16.75 -7.96
C LYS A 103 15.71 16.21 -6.56
N VAL A 104 14.44 15.94 -6.29
CA VAL A 104 14.03 15.18 -5.10
C VAL A 104 14.45 13.71 -5.23
N GLN A 105 15.05 13.17 -4.18
CA GLN A 105 15.53 11.79 -4.09
C GLN A 105 15.10 11.15 -2.76
N CYS A 106 14.71 9.88 -2.81
CA CYS A 106 14.48 9.07 -1.61
C CYS A 106 15.73 8.26 -1.27
N GLU A 107 16.12 8.21 0.00
CA GLU A 107 17.30 7.45 0.45
C GLU A 107 17.10 5.93 0.38
N VAL A 108 15.85 5.47 0.52
CA VAL A 108 15.50 4.04 0.57
C VAL A 108 15.26 3.48 -0.83
N HIS A 109 14.67 4.30 -1.72
CA HIS A 109 14.27 3.90 -3.07
C HIS A 109 15.02 4.74 -4.10
N CYS A 110 16.17 4.23 -4.55
CA CYS A 110 16.93 4.85 -5.63
C CYS A 110 16.38 4.37 -6.98
N LYS A 111 15.68 5.24 -7.71
CA LYS A 111 15.46 4.98 -9.14
C LYS A 111 16.80 5.17 -9.85
N HIS A 112 17.47 4.07 -10.22
CA HIS A 112 18.57 4.16 -11.19
C HIS A 112 17.96 4.73 -12.48
N ASN A 113 18.41 5.92 -12.87
CA ASN A 113 18.07 6.50 -14.15
C ASN A 113 18.85 5.73 -15.22
N ASP A 114 18.36 4.57 -15.61
CA ASP A 114 18.74 3.98 -16.89
C ASP A 114 18.03 4.81 -17.96
N GLU A 115 18.79 5.68 -18.60
CA GLU A 115 18.40 6.31 -19.86
C GLU A 115 18.24 5.21 -20.92
N ASN A 116 17.11 4.52 -20.92
CA ASN A 116 16.63 3.82 -22.09
C ASN A 116 15.09 3.84 -22.10
N SER A 117 14.56 4.48 -23.15
CA SER A 117 13.14 4.53 -23.45
C SER A 117 12.55 3.13 -23.63
N GLY A 118 11.34 2.94 -23.11
CA GLY A 118 10.41 1.90 -23.56
C GLY A 118 9.95 0.95 -22.46
N ASN A 119 8.96 1.35 -21.68
CA ASN A 119 7.59 0.86 -21.87
C ASN A 119 6.62 1.58 -20.95
N ASP A 120 5.47 1.88 -21.51
CA ASP A 120 4.34 2.53 -20.88
C ASP A 120 3.67 1.61 -19.87
N ASP A 121 3.44 2.08 -18.65
CA ASP A 121 2.22 1.79 -17.90
C ASP A 121 1.95 2.79 -16.77
N GLY A 122 0.75 3.37 -16.81
CA GLY A 122 0.03 3.67 -15.58
C GLY A 122 0.22 5.03 -14.91
N SER A 123 0.61 6.09 -15.61
CA SER A 123 0.40 7.44 -15.08
C SER A 123 -1.07 7.88 -15.24
N THR A 124 -1.99 7.28 -14.48
CA THR A 124 -3.28 7.95 -14.22
C THR A 124 -3.06 9.01 -13.14
N PRO A 125 -3.27 10.29 -13.43
CA PRO A 125 -3.27 11.33 -12.41
C PRO A 125 -4.43 11.03 -11.44
N PHE A 126 -4.14 10.93 -10.15
CA PHE A 126 -5.21 11.05 -9.16
C PHE A 126 -5.64 12.52 -9.15
N ILE A 127 -6.87 12.74 -9.62
CA ILE A 127 -7.56 14.03 -9.68
C ILE A 127 -8.21 14.30 -8.32
#